data_AF-A0A9E4QXR6-F1
#
_entry.id   AF-A0A9E4QXR6-F1
#
_cell.length_a   1.000
_cell.length_b   1.000
_cell.length_c   1.000
_cell.angle_alpha   90.00
_cell.angle_beta   90.00
_cell.angle_gamma   90.00
#
_symmetry.space_group_name_H-M   'P 1'
#
loop_
_entity.id
_entity.type
_entity.pdbx_description
1 polymer ?
#
loop_
_entity_poly.entity_id
_entity_poly.type
_entity_poly.pdbx_seq_one_letter_code
_entity_poly.pdbx_strand_id
1 'polypeptide(L)' 'MPVMYARCNWMLSLALDQNGQPCRYMSKADTKDGVLTDMSTHIQSVHNVDPADLLNNIRAVTKTQGVKTLGTRTPGTE' A
#
# COMPACT_ATOMS: atom_id res chain seq x y z
N MET A 1 -4.29 -12.84 -12.08
CA MET A 1 -2.97 -12.22 -11.88
C MET A 1 -2.89 -11.75 -10.43
N PRO A 2 -1.73 -11.84 -9.76
CA PRO A 2 -1.59 -11.37 -8.39
C PRO A 2 -1.74 -9.84 -8.36
N VAL A 3 -2.73 -9.33 -7.64
CA VAL A 3 -2.97 -7.88 -7.51
C VAL A 3 -2.02 -7.33 -6.46
N MET A 4 -1.32 -6.24 -6.73
CA MET A 4 -0.50 -5.55 -5.73
C MET A 4 -1.30 -4.42 -5.08
N TYR A 5 -0.99 -4.11 -3.82
CA TYR A 5 -1.67 -3.05 -3.08
C TYR A 5 -0.77 -2.39 -2.04
N ALA A 6 -1.06 -1.12 -1.75
CA ALA A 6 -0.45 -0.36 -0.66
C ALA A 6 -1.51 0.49 0.03
N ARG A 7 -1.39 0.70 1.35
CA ARG A 7 -2.29 1.59 2.12
C ARG A 7 -1.57 2.86 2.52
N CYS A 8 -2.24 4.01 2.39
CA CYS A 8 -1.66 5.30 2.75
C CYS A 8 -1.27 5.36 4.24
N ASN A 9 -2.12 4.82 5.12
CA ASN A 9 -1.86 4.73 6.56
C ASN A 9 -0.62 3.89 6.95
N TRP A 10 -0.04 3.11 6.04
CA TRP A 10 1.21 2.38 6.32
C TRP A 10 2.45 3.26 6.19
N MET A 11 2.33 4.41 5.52
CA MET A 11 3.41 5.38 5.34
C MET A 11 3.19 6.61 6.21
N LEU A 12 1.93 7.01 6.37
CA LEU A 12 1.51 8.18 7.13
C LEU A 12 0.47 7.72 8.17
N SER A 13 0.92 7.16 9.30
CA SER A 13 0.06 6.57 10.35
C SER A 13 -0.99 7.50 10.98
N LEU A 14 -0.92 8.81 10.68
CA LEU A 14 -1.85 9.85 11.16
C LEU A 14 -2.33 10.78 10.03
N ALA A 15 -2.15 10.38 8.78
CA ALA A 15 -2.67 11.14 7.65
C ALA A 15 -4.20 11.25 7.76
N LEU A 16 -4.73 12.46 7.63
CA LEU A 16 -6.16 12.71 7.53
C LEU A 16 -6.55 12.86 6.06
N ASP A 17 -7.71 12.31 5.69
CA ASP A 17 -8.31 12.53 4.39
C ASP A 17 -8.90 13.94 4.27
N GLN A 18 -9.48 14.25 3.11
CA GLN A 18 -10.11 15.55 2.83
C GLN A 18 -11.29 15.87 3.77
N ASN A 19 -11.85 14.87 4.46
CA ASN A 19 -12.96 15.00 5.39
C ASN A 19 -12.50 15.04 6.87
N GLY A 20 -11.19 15.10 7.12
CA GLY A 20 -10.63 15.06 8.48
C GLY A 20 -10.73 13.70 9.17
N GLN A 21 -10.98 12.63 8.42
CA GLN A 21 -11.01 11.24 8.90
C GLN A 21 -9.64 10.57 8.70
N PRO A 22 -9.28 9.53 9.46
CA PRO A 22 -8.04 8.80 9.22
C PRO A 22 -7.99 8.25 7.78
N CYS A 23 -6.91 8.54 7.06
CA CYS A 23 -6.75 8.21 5.66
C CYS A 23 -6.69 6.69 5.45
N ARG A 24 -7.75 6.14 4.88
CA ARG A 24 -7.92 4.71 4.59
C ARG A 24 -7.69 4.36 3.12
N TYR A 25 -7.09 5.28 2.36
CA TYR A 25 -6.84 5.05 0.94
C TYR A 25 -5.97 3.81 0.71
N MET A 26 -6.37 3.01 -0.28
CA MET A 26 -5.68 1.80 -0.67
C MET A 26 -5.53 1.76 -2.19
N SER A 27 -4.29 1.93 -2.64
CA SER A 27 -3.93 1.76 -4.03
C SER A 27 -3.91 0.28 -4.40
N LYS A 28 -4.39 -0.08 -5.60
CA LYS A 28 -4.33 -1.43 -6.14
C LYS A 28 -3.98 -1.39 -7.63
N ALA A 29 -3.04 -2.21 -8.04
CA ALA A 29 -2.70 -2.39 -9.47
C ALA A 29 -2.09 -3.77 -9.70
N ASP A 30 -2.06 -4.21 -10.95
CA ASP A 30 -1.42 -5.48 -11.34
C ASP A 30 0.11 -5.42 -11.25
N THR A 31 0.69 -4.22 -11.26
CA THR A 31 2.14 -3.98 -11.21
C THR A 31 2.53 -3.11 -10.02
N LYS A 32 3.78 -3.26 -9.59
CA LYS A 32 4.35 -2.45 -8.50
C LYS A 32 4.39 -0.97 -8.89
N ASP A 33 4.72 -0.68 -10.14
CA ASP A 33 4.73 0.68 -10.68
C ASP A 33 3.33 1.29 -10.74
N GLY A 34 2.29 0.52 -11.06
CA GLY A 34 0.91 0.99 -11.02
C GLY A 34 0.48 1.43 -9.62
N VAL A 35 0.83 0.65 -8.58
CA VAL A 35 0.58 1.02 -7.18
C VAL A 35 1.36 2.28 -6.80
N LEU A 36 2.58 2.40 -7.31
CA LEU A 36 3.48 3.51 -7.00
C LEU A 36 2.98 4.82 -7.60
N THR A 37 2.57 4.81 -8.86
CA THR A 37 1.95 5.97 -9.52
C THR A 37 0.68 6.39 -8.79
N ASP A 38 -0.26 5.47 -8.58
CA ASP A 38 -1.56 5.80 -7.97
C ASP A 38 -1.41 6.30 -6.52
N MET A 39 -0.54 5.67 -5.72
CA MET A 39 -0.26 6.13 -4.36
C MET A 39 0.45 7.49 -4.34
N SER A 40 1.38 7.73 -5.26
CA SER A 40 2.08 9.02 -5.36
C SER A 40 1.11 10.17 -5.69
N THR A 41 0.16 9.94 -6.60
CA THR A 41 -0.89 10.90 -6.94
C THR A 41 -1.80 11.17 -5.75
N HIS A 42 -2.18 10.13 -4.99
CA HIS A 42 -3.00 10.29 -3.79
C HIS A 42 -2.29 11.12 -2.70
N ILE A 43 -1.03 10.80 -2.40
CA ILE A 43 -0.26 11.51 -1.37
C ILE A 43 -0.09 12.98 -1.73
N GLN A 44 0.21 13.29 -2.99
CA GLN A 44 0.36 14.66 -3.44
C GLN A 44 -0.96 15.43 -3.40
N SER A 45 -2.07 14.82 -3.83
CA SER A 45 -3.38 15.49 -3.87
C SER A 45 -4.06 15.66 -2.52
N VAL A 46 -3.91 14.69 -1.61
CA VAL A 46 -4.63 14.67 -0.32
C VAL A 46 -3.75 15.20 0.81
N HIS A 47 -2.47 14.86 0.82
CA HIS A 47 -1.57 15.21 1.92
C HIS A 47 -0.57 16.32 1.56
N ASN A 48 -0.51 16.73 0.29
CA ASN A 48 0.43 17.73 -0.21
C ASN A 48 1.89 17.43 0.17
N VAL A 49 2.22 16.14 0.25
CA VAL A 49 3.58 15.67 0.51
C VAL A 49 4.23 15.31 -0.82
N ASP A 50 5.51 15.67 -0.97
CA ASP A 50 6.25 15.31 -2.15
C ASP A 50 6.42 13.78 -2.25
N PRO A 51 5.99 13.16 -3.36
CA PRO A 51 6.06 11.72 -3.48
C PRO A 51 7.50 11.20 -3.63
N ALA A 52 8.48 12.04 -4.04
CA ALA A 52 9.87 11.61 -4.26
C ALA A 52 10.52 11.07 -2.96
N ASP A 53 10.23 11.71 -1.83
CA ASP A 53 10.69 11.27 -0.50
C ASP A 53 10.05 9.95 -0.04
N LEU A 54 8.89 9.60 -0.59
CA LEU A 54 8.09 8.45 -0.19
C LEU A 54 8.16 7.28 -1.16
N LEU A 55 8.81 7.40 -2.33
CA LEU A 55 8.87 6.32 -3.34
C LEU A 55 9.44 5.02 -2.76
N ASN A 56 10.51 5.11 -1.97
CA ASN A 56 11.13 3.94 -1.33
C ASN A 56 10.21 3.30 -0.29
N ASN A 57 9.48 4.13 0.46
CA ASN A 57 8.50 3.66 1.45
C ASN A 57 7.32 2.97 0.76
N ILE A 58 6.76 3.56 -0.30
CA ILE A 58 5.70 2.96 -1.11
C ILE A 58 6.17 1.59 -1.62
N ARG A 59 7.38 1.51 -2.18
CA ARG A 59 7.96 0.24 -2.67
C ARG A 59 8.14 -0.81 -1.58
N ALA A 60 8.47 -0.40 -0.37
CA ALA A 60 8.68 -1.31 0.77
C ALA A 60 7.36 -1.83 1.35
N VAL A 61 6.31 -1.00 1.36
CA VAL A 61 5.01 -1.37 1.93
C VAL A 61 4.04 -1.99 0.92
N THR A 62 4.31 -1.90 -0.39
CA THR A 62 3.52 -2.59 -1.42
C THR A 62 3.55 -4.09 -1.21
N LYS A 63 2.37 -4.69 -1.03
CA LYS A 63 2.17 -6.13 -0.84
C LYS A 63 1.41 -6.72 -2.02
N THR A 64 1.56 -8.02 -2.20
CA THR A 64 0.84 -8.77 -3.23
C THR A 64 -0.39 -9.45 -2.61
N GLN A 65 -1.59 -9.06 -3.01
CA GLN A 65 -2.83 -9.81 -2.78
C GLN A 65 -2.78 -11.12 -3.58
N GLY A 66 -2.75 -12.26 -2.87
CA GLY A 66 -2.91 -13.58 -3.47
C GLY A 66 -1.85 -14.62 -3.11
N VAL A 67 -0.79 -14.25 -2.40
CA VAL A 67 0.12 -15.24 -1.81
C VAL A 67 -0.41 -15.57 -0.41
N LYS A 68 -0.95 -16.78 -0.22
CA LYS A 68 -1.28 -17.31 1.10
C LYS A 68 -0.10 -17.06 2.04
N THR A 69 -0.37 -16.53 3.23
CA THR A 69 0.64 -16.38 4.29
C THR A 69 1.35 -17.71 4.53
N LEU A 70 2.69 -17.68 4.58
CA LEU A 70 3.49 -18.81 5.00
C LEU A 70 3.10 -19.15 6.46
N GLY A 71 2.22 -20.14 6.63
CA GLY A 71 1.56 -20.41 7.91
C GLY A 71 0.38 -21.39 7.82
N THR A 72 -0.12 -21.72 6.62
CA THR A 72 -1.10 -22.81 6.43
C THR A 72 -0.43 -24.13 6.04
N ARG A 73 0.78 -24.44 6.54
CA ARG A 73 1.24 -25.83 6.52
C ARG A 73 0.41 -26.56 7.57
N THR A 74 -0.43 -27.51 7.15
CA THR A 74 -0.94 -28.54 8.04
C THR A 74 0.26 -29.11 8.81
N PRO A 75 0.22 -29.28 10.14
CA PRO A 75 1.30 -29.95 10.84
C PRO A 75 1.49 -31.32 10.16
N GLY A 76 2.69 -31.54 9.62
CA GLY A 76 3.05 -32.83 9.02
C GLY A 76 2.85 -33.88 10.09
N THR A 77 1.92 -34.80 9.83
CA THR A 77 1.73 -35.98 10.66
C THR A 77 2.61 -37.06 10.07
N GLU A 78 3.81 -37.22 10.60
CA GLU A 78 4.61 -38.45 10.53
C GLU A 78 5.36 -38.62 11.85
#